data_AF-A0A1Q4E3W3-F1
#
_entry.id   AF-A0A1Q4E3W3-F1
#
_cell.length_a   1.000
_cell.length_b   1.000
_cell.length_c   1.000
_cell.angle_alpha   90.00
_cell.angle_beta   90.00
_cell.angle_gamma   90.00
#
_symmetry.space_group_name_H-M   'P 1'
#
loop_
_entity.id
_entity.type
_entity.pdbx_description
1 polymer ?
#
loop_
_entity_poly.entity_id
_entity_poly.type
_entity_poly.pdbx_seq_one_letter_code
_entity_poly.pdbx_strand_id
1 'polypeptide(L)' 'MPRRPSRIFRSRWAALFWAAGVIFTAVTFIGFGDKESHQAAAMLEDATGTNVSNSDLAVLENFVNG' A
#
# COMPACT_ATOMS: atom_id res chain seq x y z
N MET A 1 28.55 -26.32 12.56
CA MET A 1 29.04 -25.39 11.51
C MET A 1 28.18 -24.14 11.54
N PRO A 2 28.68 -22.96 11.96
CA PRO A 2 27.86 -21.76 12.03
C PRO A 2 27.61 -21.24 10.61
N ARG A 3 26.38 -21.44 10.12
CA ARG A 3 25.90 -20.82 8.89
C ARG A 3 25.70 -19.33 9.19
N ARG A 4 26.51 -18.47 8.59
CA ARG A 4 26.37 -17.01 8.70
C ARG A 4 25.47 -16.56 7.53
N PRO A 5 24.15 -16.34 7.73
CA PRO A 5 23.25 -15.90 6.66
C PRO A 5 23.47 -14.43 6.25
N SER A 6 24.55 -13.78 6.69
CA SER A 6 24.82 -12.36 6.49
C SER A 6 25.46 -12.02 5.14
N ARG A 7 25.42 -12.94 4.15
CA ARG A 7 26.19 -12.80 2.90
C ARG A 7 25.36 -12.60 1.64
N ILE A 8 24.05 -12.41 1.76
CA ILE A 8 23.18 -12.13 0.60
C ILE A 8 23.54 -10.79 -0.06
N PHE A 9 24.02 -9.80 0.70
CA PHE A 9 24.52 -8.53 0.14
C PHE A 9 26.03 -8.41 0.33
N ARG A 10 26.79 -9.14 -0.49
CA ARG A 10 28.27 -9.07 -0.49
C ARG A 10 28.83 -7.68 -0.83
N SER A 11 27.99 -6.75 -1.29
CA SER A 11 28.32 -5.38 -1.62
C SER A 11 27.17 -4.49 -1.14
N ARG A 12 27.45 -3.64 -0.15
CA ARG A 12 26.51 -2.61 0.34
C ARG A 12 26.02 -1.70 -0.81
N TRP A 13 26.87 -1.50 -1.81
CA TRP A 13 26.57 -0.72 -3.01
C TRP A 13 25.62 -1.42 -3.97
N ALA A 14 25.74 -2.73 -4.16
CA ALA A 14 24.82 -3.48 -5.01
C ALA A 14 23.39 -3.47 -4.43
N ALA A 15 23.26 -3.52 -3.10
CA ALA A 15 21.97 -3.36 -2.44
C ALA A 15 21.38 -1.97 -2.67
N LEU A 16 22.21 -0.91 -2.61
CA LEU A 16 21.77 0.46 -2.88
C LEU A 16 21.31 0.65 -4.33
N PHE A 17 22.07 0.14 -5.31
CA PHE A 17 21.65 0.21 -6.72
C PHE A 17 20.39 -0.59 -6.99
N TRP A 18 20.23 -1.74 -6.34
CA TRP A 18 19.01 -2.54 -6.45
C TRP A 18 17.80 -1.81 -5.85
N ALA A 19 17.95 -1.25 -4.65
CA ALA A 19 16.90 -0.46 -4.02
C ALA A 19 16.52 0.76 -4.86
N ALA A 20 17.50 1.47 -5.43
CA ALA A 20 17.25 2.58 -6.34
C ALA A 20 16.47 2.14 -7.60
N GLY A 21 16.81 0.97 -8.16
CA GLY A 21 16.07 0.38 -9.29
C GLY A 21 14.61 0.05 -8.93
N VAL A 22 14.37 -0.52 -7.75
CA VAL A 22 13.00 -0.80 -7.28
C VAL A 22 12.21 0.49 -7.08
N ILE A 23 12.79 1.51 -6.44
CA ILE A 23 12.14 2.81 -6.24
C ILE A 23 11.84 3.49 -7.57
N PHE A 24 12.81 3.49 -8.50
CA PHE A 24 12.62 4.04 -9.84
C PHE A 24 11.45 3.34 -10.55
N THR A 25 11.41 2.02 -10.51
CA THR A 25 10.35 1.23 -11.15
C THR A 25 8.99 1.56 -10.51
N ALA A 26 8.90 1.61 -9.19
CA ALA A 26 7.67 2.00 -8.49
C ALA A 26 7.18 3.40 -8.92
N VAL A 27 8.07 4.39 -8.97
CA VAL A 27 7.72 5.75 -9.43
C VAL A 27 7.26 5.75 -10.89
N THR A 28 7.91 4.97 -11.78
CA THR A 28 7.51 4.94 -13.19
C THR A 28 6.14 4.31 -13.43
N PHE A 29 5.73 3.33 -12.62
CA PHE A 29 4.47 2.61 -12.80
C PHE A 29 3.31 3.17 -11.97
N ILE A 30 3.59 3.66 -10.76
CA ILE A 30 2.57 4.13 -9.80
C ILE A 30 2.52 5.67 -9.75
N GLY A 31 3.57 6.36 -10.23
CA GLY A 31 3.74 7.80 -10.03
C GLY A 31 4.24 8.12 -8.62
N PHE A 32 4.60 9.39 -8.37
CA PHE A 32 4.74 9.88 -7.01
C PHE A 32 3.31 10.04 -6.48
N GLY A 33 2.82 9.00 -5.78
CA GLY A 33 1.46 8.98 -5.25
C GLY A 33 1.12 10.33 -4.64
N ASP A 34 0.07 10.96 -5.18
CA ASP A 34 -0.48 12.17 -4.60
C ASP A 34 -0.72 11.90 -3.12
N LYS A 35 -0.35 12.86 -2.28
CA LYS A 35 -0.29 12.70 -0.82
C LYS A 35 -1.67 12.34 -0.25
N GLU A 36 -2.02 11.07 -0.29
CA GLU A 36 -2.97 10.43 0.60
C GLU A 36 -2.29 9.20 1.17
N SER A 37 -1.59 9.42 2.27
CA SER A 37 -1.24 8.39 3.22
C SER A 37 -2.50 7.93 3.95
N HIS A 38 -3.43 7.27 3.27
CA HIS A 38 -4.53 6.58 3.92
C HIS A 38 -4.56 5.17 3.41
N GLN A 39 -3.94 4.31 4.24
CA GLN A 39 -4.18 2.89 4.47
C GLN A 39 -4.52 2.03 3.25
N ALA A 40 -3.99 0.82 3.22
CA ALA A 40 -4.72 -0.26 2.60
C ALA A 40 -6.08 -0.41 3.32
N ALA A 41 -7.05 0.44 2.97
CA ALA A 41 -8.44 0.18 3.23
C ALA A 41 -8.69 -1.09 2.42
N ALA A 42 -8.81 -2.21 3.13
CA ALA A 42 -9.63 -3.29 2.63
C ALA A 42 -10.91 -2.60 2.14
N MET A 43 -11.10 -2.58 0.82
CA MET A 43 -12.28 -2.05 0.17
C MET A 43 -13.47 -2.61 0.95
N LEU A 44 -14.12 -1.76 1.74
CA LEU A 44 -15.31 -2.16 2.49
C LEU A 44 -16.34 -2.45 1.43
N GLU A 45 -16.55 -3.72 1.17
CA GLU A 45 -17.42 -4.23 0.13
C GLU A 45 -18.76 -4.57 0.78
N ASP A 46 -19.84 -4.00 0.24
CA ASP A 46 -21.20 -4.28 0.70
C ASP A 46 -21.58 -5.74 0.39
N ALA A 47 -22.64 -6.26 1.01
CA ALA A 47 -23.14 -7.62 0.82
C ALA A 47 -23.44 -7.97 -0.66
N THR A 48 -23.53 -6.96 -1.52
CA THR A 48 -23.74 -7.07 -2.97
C THR A 48 -22.45 -7.12 -3.80
N GLY A 49 -21.27 -7.02 -3.18
CA GLY A 49 -19.99 -7.01 -3.89
C GLY A 49 -19.56 -5.64 -4.42
N THR A 50 -20.28 -4.57 -4.03
CA THR A 50 -19.96 -3.21 -4.46
C THR A 50 -19.18 -2.46 -3.38
N ASN A 51 -18.23 -1.63 -3.79
CA ASN A 51 -17.50 -0.78 -2.86
C ASN A 51 -18.45 0.18 -2.13
N VAL A 52 -18.41 0.19 -0.80
CA VAL A 52 -19.15 1.12 0.05
C VAL A 52 -18.65 2.53 -0.23
N SER A 53 -19.57 3.40 -0.67
CA SER A 53 -19.27 4.78 -1.02
C SER A 53 -19.59 5.73 0.14
N ASN A 54 -18.98 6.91 0.14
CA ASN A 54 -19.17 7.90 1.21
C ASN A 54 -20.62 8.41 1.31
N SER A 55 -21.39 8.30 0.22
CA SER A 55 -22.84 8.56 0.22
C SER A 55 -23.63 7.53 1.03
N ASP A 56 -23.22 6.26 1.00
CA ASP A 56 -23.92 5.19 1.73
C ASP A 56 -23.75 5.38 3.25
N LEU A 57 -22.56 5.78 3.68
CA LEU A 57 -22.25 6.10 5.08
C LEU A 57 -23.09 7.28 5.59
N ALA A 58 -23.29 8.31 4.77
CA ALA A 58 -24.11 9.46 5.14
C ALA A 58 -25.60 9.10 5.31
N VAL A 59 -26.10 8.14 4.54
CA VAL A 59 -27.47 7.64 4.71
C VAL A 59 -27.60 6.84 6.01
N LEU A 60 -26.62 6.01 6.33
CA LEU A 60 -26.58 5.26 7.60
C LEU A 60 -26.49 6.17 8.82
N GLU A 61 -25.67 7.22 8.75
CA GLU A 61 -25.54 8.19 9.84
C GLU A 61 -26.86 8.92 10.12
N ASN A 62 -27.59 9.31 9.07
CA ASN A 62 -28.92 9.90 9.22
C ASN A 62 -29.96 8.92 9.75
N PHE A 63 -29.83 7.62 9.46
CA PHE A 63 -30.73 6.58 9.95
C PHE A 63 -30.47 6.20 11.43
N VAL A 64 -29.21 6.26 11.87
CA VAL A 64 -28.83 6.00 13.27
C VAL A 64 -29.15 7.17 14.20
N ASN A 65 -29.09 8.40 13.69
CA ASN A 65 -29.33 9.61 14.47
C ASN A 65 -30.81 10.09 14.45
N GLY A 66 -31.68 9.44 13.68
CA GLY A 66 -33.14 9.68 13.68
C GLY A 66 -33.88 8.71 14.58
#